data_AF-A0A538N5G9-F1
#
_entry.id   AF-A0A538N5G9-F1
#
_cell.length_a   1.000
_cell.length_b   1.000
_cell.length_c   1.000
_cell.angle_alpha   90.00
_cell.angle_beta   90.00
_cell.angle_gamma   90.00
#
_symmetry.space_group_name_H-M   'P 1'
#
loop_
_entity.id
_entity.type
_entity.pdbx_description
1 polymer ?
#
loop_
_entity_poly.entity_id
_entity_poly.type
_entity_poly.pdbx_seq_one_letter_code
_entity_poly.pdbx_strand_id
1 'polypeptide(L)'
;MRYRPRPARPTPGCGAGRPDRPTPACRAARPGGQPLTSRTAVLGVVWTERSGEGCGVRALGVDPGLTRCGVGIVEGTPGRLCTLVAYYVVYSDPADDLPTRLLHLDRSLAGLVAEHRPESVAVERVFSQHNVRTVMGTAQAGAVAVLGAARAGLPVQMYTPSEVKAAVTGSGQADKAQVTTMVTRLLRMPSPPRPADAADALALAICHIWRGGTRSRLAAAASAQRRIAGGAA
;
A
#
# COMPACT_ATOMS: atom_id res chain seq x y z
N MET A 1 -16.63 79.20 -30.24
CA MET A 1 -15.98 78.09 -29.51
C MET A 1 -16.27 76.80 -30.27
N ARG A 2 -15.32 76.32 -31.08
CA ARG A 2 -15.45 75.09 -31.89
C ARG A 2 -14.29 74.18 -31.57
N TYR A 3 -14.56 72.93 -31.22
CA TYR A 3 -13.57 71.86 -31.28
C TYR A 3 -14.26 70.54 -31.63
N ARG A 4 -13.91 69.98 -32.79
CA ARG A 4 -14.19 68.59 -33.18
C ARG A 4 -13.05 67.71 -32.65
N PRO A 5 -13.30 66.60 -31.95
CA PRO A 5 -12.23 65.70 -31.52
C PRO A 5 -11.69 64.84 -32.66
N ARG A 6 -10.37 64.62 -32.62
CA ARG A 6 -9.53 63.78 -33.51
C ARG A 6 -9.73 62.27 -33.26
N PRO A 7 -9.39 61.40 -34.25
CA PRO A 7 -9.43 59.95 -34.10
C PRO A 7 -8.19 59.40 -33.38
N ALA A 8 -8.36 58.33 -32.59
CA ALA A 8 -7.26 57.59 -31.97
C ALA A 8 -6.70 56.52 -32.93
N ARG A 9 -5.37 56.41 -32.96
CA ARG A 9 -4.57 55.43 -33.72
C ARG A 9 -4.44 54.09 -32.96
N PRO A 10 -4.13 52.98 -33.66
CA PRO A 10 -4.01 51.63 -33.07
C PRO A 10 -2.57 51.30 -32.63
N THR A 11 -2.44 50.40 -31.66
CA THR A 11 -1.22 49.59 -31.44
C THR A 11 -1.57 48.12 -31.09
N PRO A 12 -0.74 47.14 -31.51
CA PRO A 12 -1.01 45.71 -31.40
C PRO A 12 -0.17 45.01 -30.30
N GLY A 13 -0.56 43.81 -29.88
CA GLY A 13 0.33 42.92 -29.10
C GLY A 13 -0.31 41.64 -28.60
N CYS A 14 0.15 40.50 -29.15
CA CYS A 14 -0.22 39.12 -28.83
C CYS A 14 -0.19 38.74 -27.34
N GLY A 15 -1.15 37.92 -26.94
CA GLY A 15 -1.10 37.10 -25.73
C GLY A 15 -1.98 35.87 -25.89
N ALA A 16 -1.39 34.76 -26.36
CA ALA A 16 -2.04 33.47 -26.49
C ALA A 16 -2.44 32.93 -25.11
N GLY A 17 -3.74 32.93 -24.81
CA GLY A 17 -4.31 32.24 -23.67
C GLY A 17 -4.29 30.73 -23.88
N ARG A 18 -3.60 30.00 -23.00
CA ARG A 18 -3.65 28.54 -22.91
C ARG A 18 -5.07 28.10 -22.50
N PRO A 19 -5.66 27.05 -23.11
CA PRO A 19 -6.82 26.40 -22.54
C PRO A 19 -6.41 25.52 -21.35
N ASP A 20 -7.36 25.38 -20.45
CA ASP A 20 -7.31 24.78 -19.11
C ASP A 20 -6.67 23.39 -19.01
N ARG A 21 -5.90 23.19 -17.93
CA ARG A 21 -5.46 21.86 -17.48
C ARG A 21 -6.66 21.10 -16.89
N PRO A 22 -6.96 19.87 -17.31
CA PRO A 22 -7.89 19.03 -16.59
C PRO A 22 -7.27 18.59 -15.26
N THR A 23 -8.05 18.71 -14.18
CA THR A 23 -7.80 18.07 -12.88
C THR A 23 -7.77 16.54 -13.04
N PRO A 24 -6.91 15.81 -12.31
CA PRO A 24 -6.88 14.35 -12.39
C PRO A 24 -8.10 13.78 -11.67
N ALA A 25 -9.11 13.38 -12.43
CA ALA A 25 -10.26 12.64 -11.94
C ALA A 25 -9.88 11.17 -11.69
N CYS A 26 -10.20 10.66 -10.49
CA CYS A 26 -10.20 9.23 -10.17
C CYS A 26 -10.93 8.43 -11.25
N ARG A 27 -10.21 7.69 -12.08
CA ARG A 27 -10.80 6.80 -13.09
C ARG A 27 -10.86 5.39 -12.50
N ALA A 28 -12.05 4.95 -12.11
CA ALA A 28 -12.29 3.54 -11.80
C ALA A 28 -12.10 2.71 -13.08
N ALA A 29 -11.11 1.82 -13.11
CA ALA A 29 -10.91 0.90 -14.21
C ALA A 29 -11.88 -0.28 -14.10
N ARG A 30 -12.56 -0.63 -15.21
CA ARG A 30 -13.28 -1.91 -15.37
C ARG A 30 -12.35 -2.91 -16.08
N PRO A 31 -12.15 -4.13 -15.58
CA PRO A 31 -11.72 -5.22 -16.43
C PRO A 31 -12.93 -5.96 -17.00
N GLY A 32 -12.90 -6.22 -18.31
CA GLY A 32 -13.77 -7.18 -18.96
C GLY A 32 -13.40 -8.59 -18.51
N GLY A 33 -14.36 -9.27 -17.87
CA GLY A 33 -14.33 -10.67 -17.47
C GLY A 33 -15.76 -11.10 -17.19
N GLN A 34 -16.11 -12.35 -17.52
CA GLN A 34 -17.47 -12.88 -17.42
C GLN A 34 -18.08 -12.71 -16.01
N PRO A 35 -19.41 -12.53 -15.90
CA PRO A 35 -20.06 -12.24 -14.62
C PRO A 35 -19.97 -13.44 -13.67
N LEU A 36 -19.19 -13.31 -12.60
CA LEU A 36 -19.25 -14.19 -11.43
C LEU A 36 -20.42 -13.72 -10.55
N THR A 37 -21.41 -14.58 -10.36
CA THR A 37 -22.67 -14.30 -9.66
C THR A 37 -22.58 -14.47 -8.13
N SER A 38 -21.40 -14.43 -7.53
CA SER A 38 -21.21 -14.56 -6.07
C SER A 38 -20.58 -13.30 -5.47
N ARG A 39 -20.88 -13.01 -4.20
CA ARG A 39 -20.47 -11.80 -3.45
C ARG A 39 -18.95 -11.72 -3.15
N THR A 40 -18.16 -12.45 -3.93
CA THR A 40 -16.71 -12.56 -3.88
C THR A 40 -16.12 -11.49 -4.79
N ALA A 41 -15.71 -10.37 -4.19
CA ALA A 41 -15.26 -9.20 -4.92
C ALA A 41 -13.87 -8.75 -4.45
N VAL A 42 -13.12 -8.14 -5.36
CA VAL A 42 -11.92 -7.37 -5.04
C VAL A 42 -12.26 -5.91 -5.25
N LEU A 43 -12.23 -5.11 -4.20
CA LEU A 43 -12.36 -3.65 -4.31
C LEU A 43 -10.96 -3.05 -4.32
N GLY A 44 -10.61 -2.33 -5.38
CA GLY A 44 -9.26 -1.75 -5.55
C GLY A 44 -9.27 -0.27 -5.91
N VAL A 45 -8.30 0.47 -5.40
CA VAL A 45 -7.97 1.84 -5.84
C VAL A 45 -6.51 1.85 -6.29
N VAL A 46 -6.28 2.17 -7.56
CA VAL A 46 -4.94 2.29 -8.15
C VAL A 46 -4.55 3.76 -8.18
N TRP A 47 -3.34 4.06 -7.69
CA TRP A 47 -2.77 5.39 -7.69
C TRP A 47 -1.71 5.49 -8.79
N THR A 48 -1.87 6.46 -9.69
CA THR A 48 -0.93 6.68 -10.79
C THR A 48 -0.36 8.10 -10.72
N GLU A 49 0.80 8.24 -10.08
CA GLU A 49 1.73 9.32 -10.34
C GLU A 49 3.15 8.74 -10.28
N ARG A 50 3.72 8.44 -11.46
CA ARG A 50 5.11 8.00 -11.56
C ARG A 50 5.97 9.24 -11.77
N SER A 51 6.38 9.89 -10.69
CA SER A 51 7.33 10.99 -10.74
C SER A 51 8.77 10.45 -10.66
N GLY A 52 9.41 10.29 -11.82
CA GLY A 52 10.86 10.12 -11.95
C GLY A 52 11.41 8.75 -11.55
N GLU A 53 12.59 8.44 -12.07
CA GLU A 53 13.30 7.16 -12.00
C GLU A 53 13.29 6.52 -10.60
N GLY A 54 12.76 5.29 -10.55
CA GLY A 54 12.53 4.51 -9.34
C GLY A 54 13.82 4.14 -8.62
N CYS A 55 13.93 4.58 -7.38
CA CYS A 55 14.95 4.14 -6.42
C CYS A 55 14.27 3.81 -5.07
N GLY A 56 13.05 3.27 -5.10
CA GLY A 56 12.31 2.85 -3.91
C GLY A 56 12.02 1.36 -3.96
N VAL A 57 12.07 0.71 -2.79
CA VAL A 57 11.66 -0.69 -2.66
C VAL A 57 10.13 -0.74 -2.67
N ARG A 58 9.55 -1.63 -3.48
CA ARG A 58 8.11 -1.88 -3.48
C ARG A 58 7.74 -2.99 -2.52
N ALA A 59 6.89 -2.69 -1.54
CA ALA A 59 6.41 -3.65 -0.55
C ALA A 59 4.91 -3.86 -0.66
N LEU A 60 4.48 -5.11 -0.48
CA LEU A 60 3.07 -5.49 -0.36
C LEU A 60 2.77 -5.85 1.10
N GLY A 61 1.89 -5.08 1.75
CA GLY A 61 1.36 -5.36 3.09
C GLY A 61 0.05 -6.16 3.02
N VAL A 62 -0.09 -7.17 3.86
CA VAL A 62 -1.28 -8.01 3.98
C VAL A 62 -1.78 -7.98 5.43
N ASP A 63 -3.00 -7.48 5.61
CA ASP A 63 -3.79 -7.60 6.84
C ASP A 63 -4.76 -8.78 6.68
N PRO A 64 -4.41 -9.98 7.17
CA PRO A 64 -5.11 -11.20 6.83
C PRO A 64 -6.46 -11.30 7.54
N GLY A 65 -7.48 -11.69 6.78
CA GLY A 65 -8.77 -12.09 7.34
C GLY A 65 -9.51 -12.95 6.35
N LEU A 66 -10.21 -13.97 6.86
CA LEU A 66 -10.89 -14.92 5.99
C LEU A 66 -12.03 -14.25 5.22
N THR A 67 -12.83 -13.41 5.86
CA THR A 67 -13.93 -12.67 5.20
C THR A 67 -13.45 -11.41 4.48
N ARG A 68 -12.46 -10.72 5.05
CA ARG A 68 -11.91 -9.46 4.54
C ARG A 68 -10.40 -9.52 4.71
N CYS A 69 -9.66 -9.46 3.61
CA CYS A 69 -8.21 -9.39 3.64
C CYS A 69 -7.77 -8.07 3.01
N GLY A 70 -7.13 -7.21 3.81
CA GLY A 70 -6.58 -5.95 3.34
C GLY A 70 -5.25 -6.16 2.63
N VAL A 71 -5.06 -5.50 1.49
CA VAL A 71 -3.79 -5.53 0.74
C VAL A 71 -3.37 -4.11 0.39
N GLY A 72 -2.15 -3.72 0.76
CA GLY A 72 -1.61 -2.39 0.49
C GLY A 72 -0.28 -2.49 -0.25
N ILE A 73 -0.10 -1.70 -1.30
CA ILE A 73 1.14 -1.64 -2.08
C ILE A 73 1.69 -0.23 -1.97
N VAL A 74 2.91 -0.12 -1.45
CA VAL A 74 3.62 1.14 -1.31
C VAL A 74 5.04 1.00 -1.83
N GLU A 75 5.58 2.10 -2.32
CA GLU A 75 6.96 2.20 -2.80
C GLU A 75 7.70 3.26 -2.00
N GLY A 76 8.92 2.97 -1.58
CA GLY A 76 9.64 3.94 -0.76
C GLY A 76 11.04 3.51 -0.36
N THR A 77 11.73 4.45 0.26
CA THR A 77 13.04 4.23 0.85
C THR A 77 12.99 4.46 2.36
N PRO A 78 13.79 3.72 3.14
CA PRO A 78 13.86 3.90 4.58
C PRO A 78 14.20 5.34 4.98
N GLY A 79 13.40 5.93 5.87
CA GLY A 79 13.59 7.30 6.35
C GLY A 79 13.04 8.40 5.43
N ARG A 80 12.36 8.04 4.33
CA ARG A 80 11.58 8.98 3.51
C ARG A 80 10.10 8.62 3.53
N LEU A 81 9.27 9.57 3.12
CA LEU A 81 7.85 9.31 2.90
C LEU A 81 7.67 8.27 1.79
N CYS A 82 6.72 7.36 1.98
CA CYS A 82 6.36 6.36 0.99
C CYS A 82 5.37 6.94 -0.02
N THR A 83 5.35 6.35 -1.20
CA THR A 83 4.38 6.62 -2.27
C THR A 83 3.34 5.51 -2.29
N LEU A 84 2.07 5.87 -2.35
CA LEU A 84 0.98 4.92 -2.53
C LEU A 84 0.97 4.43 -3.98
N VAL A 85 0.99 3.11 -4.16
CA VAL A 85 0.86 2.47 -5.49
C VAL A 85 -0.59 2.02 -5.69
N ALA A 86 -1.11 1.21 -4.76
CA ALA A 86 -2.48 0.75 -4.80
C ALA A 86 -2.88 0.17 -3.43
N TYR A 87 -4.19 0.03 -3.21
CA TYR A 87 -4.70 -0.81 -2.14
C TYR A 87 -5.95 -1.55 -2.57
N TYR A 88 -6.20 -2.70 -1.93
CA TYR A 88 -7.29 -3.60 -2.21
C TYR A 88 -7.89 -4.16 -0.92
N VAL A 89 -9.15 -4.58 -0.98
CA VAL A 89 -9.73 -5.51 -0.01
C VAL A 89 -10.30 -6.69 -0.77
N VAL A 90 -9.80 -7.88 -0.44
CA VAL A 90 -10.29 -9.16 -0.97
C VAL A 90 -11.41 -9.65 -0.06
N TYR A 91 -12.61 -9.84 -0.63
CA TYR A 91 -13.77 -10.34 0.09
C TYR A 91 -14.04 -11.80 -0.28
N SER A 92 -14.32 -12.63 0.73
CA SER A 92 -14.88 -13.97 0.51
C SER A 92 -16.27 -14.07 1.14
N ASP A 93 -17.16 -14.85 0.52
CA ASP A 93 -18.50 -15.08 1.05
C ASP A 93 -18.43 -16.00 2.28
N PRO A 94 -18.98 -15.60 3.44
CA PRO A 94 -19.08 -16.47 4.61
C PRO A 94 -19.92 -17.74 4.38
N ALA A 95 -20.75 -17.78 3.35
CA ALA A 95 -21.54 -18.96 2.97
C ALA A 95 -20.71 -20.02 2.24
N ASP A 96 -19.57 -19.65 1.65
CA ASP A 96 -18.67 -20.60 1.00
C ASP A 96 -17.93 -21.45 2.05
N ASP A 97 -17.57 -22.68 1.68
CA ASP A 97 -16.78 -23.53 2.55
C ASP A 97 -15.32 -23.04 2.68
N LEU A 98 -14.66 -23.42 3.77
CA LEU A 98 -13.32 -22.94 4.09
C LEU A 98 -12.30 -23.16 2.93
N PRO A 99 -12.23 -24.35 2.29
CA PRO A 99 -11.30 -24.56 1.18
C PRO A 99 -11.51 -23.59 0.01
N THR A 100 -12.77 -23.34 -0.38
CA THR A 100 -13.09 -22.41 -1.48
C THR A 100 -12.65 -20.99 -1.14
N ARG A 101 -12.89 -20.56 0.11
CA ARG A 101 -12.49 -19.23 0.58
C ARG A 101 -10.97 -19.04 0.60
N LEU A 102 -10.22 -20.05 1.06
CA LEU A 102 -8.75 -20.02 1.04
C LEU A 102 -8.19 -20.04 -0.38
N LEU A 103 -8.77 -20.82 -1.29
CA LEU A 103 -8.38 -20.84 -2.70
C LEU A 103 -8.64 -19.50 -3.39
N HIS A 104 -9.78 -18.87 -3.10
CA HIS A 104 -10.07 -17.52 -3.60
C HIS A 104 -9.04 -16.50 -3.12
N LEU A 105 -8.64 -16.58 -1.85
CA LEU A 105 -7.61 -15.71 -1.29
C LEU A 105 -6.24 -15.93 -1.96
N ASP A 106 -5.80 -17.19 -2.14
CA ASP A 106 -4.53 -17.52 -2.82
C ASP A 106 -4.50 -16.94 -4.24
N ARG A 107 -5.57 -17.16 -5.02
CA ARG A 107 -5.66 -16.66 -6.40
C ARG A 107 -5.64 -15.14 -6.46
N SER A 108 -6.37 -14.48 -5.56
CA SER A 108 -6.42 -13.02 -5.50
C SER A 108 -5.06 -12.43 -5.15
N LEU A 109 -4.38 -12.97 -4.12
CA LEU A 109 -3.04 -12.52 -3.74
C LEU A 109 -2.00 -12.79 -4.82
N ALA A 110 -2.05 -13.96 -5.47
CA ALA A 110 -1.17 -14.28 -6.59
C ALA A 110 -1.35 -13.30 -7.77
N GLY A 111 -2.60 -12.94 -8.08
CA GLY A 111 -2.90 -11.91 -9.10
C GLY A 111 -2.29 -10.55 -8.76
N LEU A 112 -2.45 -10.10 -7.51
CA LEU A 112 -1.88 -8.83 -7.05
C LEU A 112 -0.34 -8.83 -7.05
N VAL A 113 0.28 -9.95 -6.67
CA VAL A 113 1.74 -10.10 -6.76
C VAL A 113 2.21 -10.04 -8.22
N ALA A 114 1.52 -10.71 -9.14
CA ALA A 114 1.87 -10.69 -10.55
C ALA A 114 1.69 -9.30 -11.20
N GLU A 115 0.63 -8.58 -10.83
CA GLU A 115 0.30 -7.24 -11.31
C GLU A 115 1.29 -6.19 -10.82
N HIS A 116 1.53 -6.15 -9.49
CA HIS A 116 2.28 -5.07 -8.86
C HIS A 116 3.77 -5.36 -8.74
N ARG A 117 4.19 -6.62 -8.87
CA ARG A 117 5.58 -7.08 -8.77
C ARG A 117 6.31 -6.49 -7.55
N PRO A 118 5.79 -6.69 -6.33
CA PRO A 118 6.49 -6.25 -5.13
C PRO A 118 7.82 -7.00 -4.98
N GLU A 119 8.77 -6.38 -4.28
CA GLU A 119 10.07 -6.97 -3.94
C GLU A 119 10.03 -7.72 -2.61
N SER A 120 9.02 -7.45 -1.77
CA SER A 120 8.83 -8.09 -0.48
C SER A 120 7.38 -8.05 -0.02
N VAL A 121 7.04 -8.96 0.90
CA VAL A 121 5.71 -9.06 1.50
C VAL A 121 5.78 -8.91 3.01
N ALA A 122 4.93 -8.05 3.54
CA ALA A 122 4.73 -7.85 4.97
C ALA A 122 3.36 -8.42 5.36
N VAL A 123 3.31 -9.25 6.40
CA VAL A 123 2.05 -9.87 6.86
C VAL A 123 1.82 -9.50 8.33
N GLU A 124 0.58 -9.17 8.70
CA GLU A 124 0.26 -9.02 10.11
C GLU A 124 0.41 -10.37 10.84
N ARG A 125 1.09 -10.34 11.99
CA ARG A 125 1.18 -11.49 12.87
C ARG A 125 -0.09 -11.59 13.70
N VAL A 126 -0.75 -12.74 13.63
CA VAL A 126 -1.96 -13.01 14.39
C VAL A 126 -1.63 -13.20 15.88
N PHE A 127 -2.24 -12.38 16.75
CA PHE A 127 -2.18 -12.53 18.21
C PHE A 127 -3.55 -12.90 18.77
N SER A 128 -3.58 -13.78 19.77
CA SER A 128 -4.79 -14.12 20.52
C SER A 128 -4.57 -13.89 22.01
N GLN A 129 -5.48 -13.15 22.65
CA GLN A 129 -5.68 -13.24 24.09
C GLN A 129 -7.09 -13.75 24.47
N HIS A 130 -8.13 -13.57 23.63
CA HIS A 130 -9.51 -13.81 24.09
C HIS A 130 -10.51 -14.41 23.08
N ASN A 131 -10.17 -14.65 21.79
CA ASN A 131 -11.19 -15.06 20.79
C ASN A 131 -10.71 -16.10 19.77
N VAL A 132 -10.57 -17.35 20.24
CA VAL A 132 -9.95 -18.48 19.51
C VAL A 132 -10.63 -18.80 18.17
N ARG A 133 -11.97 -18.66 18.08
CA ARG A 133 -12.73 -19.04 16.87
C ARG A 133 -12.41 -18.16 15.65
N THR A 134 -12.32 -16.85 15.85
CA THR A 134 -12.02 -15.91 14.75
C THR A 134 -10.53 -15.91 14.41
N VAL A 135 -9.69 -16.09 15.42
CA VAL A 135 -8.23 -16.17 15.28
C VAL A 135 -7.81 -17.28 14.32
N MET A 136 -8.46 -18.45 14.37
CA MET A 136 -8.10 -19.57 13.50
C MET A 136 -8.28 -19.22 12.01
N GLY A 137 -9.39 -18.59 11.64
CA GLY A 137 -9.65 -18.18 10.26
C GLY A 137 -8.66 -17.12 9.78
N THR A 138 -8.32 -16.15 10.63
CA THR A 138 -7.29 -15.14 10.33
C THR A 138 -5.89 -15.77 10.20
N ALA A 139 -5.55 -16.74 11.06
CA ALA A 139 -4.28 -17.46 10.98
C ALA A 139 -4.17 -18.28 9.68
N GLN A 140 -5.25 -18.95 9.26
CA GLN A 140 -5.31 -19.66 7.98
C GLN A 140 -5.15 -18.72 6.79
N ALA A 141 -5.84 -17.56 6.80
CA ALA A 141 -5.67 -16.53 5.77
C ALA A 141 -4.24 -15.98 5.73
N GLY A 142 -3.62 -15.74 6.90
CA GLY A 142 -2.22 -15.33 7.01
C GLY A 142 -1.26 -16.39 6.45
N ALA A 143 -1.52 -17.68 6.71
CA ALA A 143 -0.72 -18.77 6.17
C ALA A 143 -0.79 -18.82 4.63
N VAL A 144 -1.96 -18.58 4.03
CA VAL A 144 -2.10 -18.46 2.57
C VAL A 144 -1.24 -17.31 2.02
N ALA A 145 -1.24 -16.15 2.68
CA ALA A 145 -0.41 -15.02 2.26
C ALA A 145 1.10 -15.33 2.32
N VAL A 146 1.55 -15.95 3.42
CA VAL A 146 2.95 -16.37 3.60
C VAL A 146 3.35 -17.40 2.55
N LEU A 147 2.51 -18.42 2.31
CA LEU A 147 2.76 -19.46 1.32
C LEU A 147 2.79 -18.90 -0.10
N GLY A 148 1.84 -18.03 -0.45
CA GLY A 148 1.76 -17.40 -1.77
C GLY A 148 2.99 -16.55 -2.07
N ALA A 149 3.46 -15.78 -1.09
CA ALA A 149 4.69 -15.00 -1.23
C ALA A 149 5.94 -15.88 -1.36
N ALA A 150 6.03 -16.96 -0.58
CA ALA A 150 7.13 -17.94 -0.69
C ALA A 150 7.15 -18.63 -2.07
N ARG A 151 5.99 -19.00 -2.61
CA ARG A 151 5.84 -19.55 -3.98
C ARG A 151 6.32 -18.57 -5.05
N ALA A 152 6.15 -17.27 -4.82
CA ALA A 152 6.63 -16.22 -5.71
C ALA A 152 8.12 -15.87 -5.51
N GLY A 153 8.82 -16.55 -4.60
CA GLY A 153 10.23 -16.27 -4.28
C GLY A 153 10.45 -14.95 -3.54
N LEU A 154 9.41 -14.40 -2.92
CA LEU A 154 9.48 -13.11 -2.24
C LEU A 154 9.85 -13.26 -0.76
N PRO A 155 10.74 -12.40 -0.22
CA PRO A 155 11.00 -12.37 1.21
C PRO A 155 9.74 -11.93 1.96
N VAL A 156 9.40 -12.68 3.01
CA VAL A 156 8.24 -12.43 3.87
C VAL A 156 8.68 -12.02 5.26
N GLN A 157 8.10 -10.95 5.79
CA GLN A 157 8.28 -10.57 7.19
C GLN A 157 6.94 -10.37 7.88
N MET A 158 6.83 -10.94 9.09
CA MET A 158 5.64 -10.76 9.93
C MET A 158 5.88 -9.66 10.96
N TYR A 159 4.83 -8.88 11.24
CA TYR A 159 4.86 -7.77 12.22
C TYR A 159 3.69 -7.84 13.19
N THR A 160 3.94 -7.49 14.44
CA THR A 160 2.87 -7.37 15.43
C THR A 160 2.07 -6.07 15.25
N PRO A 161 0.80 -6.02 15.70
CA PRO A 161 0.02 -4.78 15.66
C PRO A 161 0.73 -3.61 16.35
N SER A 162 1.38 -3.86 17.49
CA SER A 162 2.14 -2.84 18.22
C SER A 162 3.38 -2.35 17.48
N GLU A 163 4.04 -3.22 16.70
CA GLU A 163 5.18 -2.80 15.87
C GLU A 163 4.75 -1.90 14.72
N VAL A 164 3.62 -2.21 14.09
CA VAL A 164 3.02 -1.40 13.02
C VAL A 164 2.61 -0.03 13.56
N LYS A 165 1.87 -0.02 14.67
CA LYS A 165 1.48 1.21 15.37
C LYS A 165 2.70 2.07 15.72
N ALA A 166 3.71 1.47 16.36
CA ALA A 166 4.93 2.18 16.72
C ALA A 166 5.67 2.75 15.51
N ALA A 167 5.74 2.00 14.39
CA ALA A 167 6.39 2.47 13.18
C ALA A 167 5.66 3.67 12.55
N VAL A 168 4.33 3.66 12.54
CA VAL A 168 3.51 4.66 11.82
C VAL A 168 3.19 5.89 12.66
N THR A 169 2.94 5.72 13.96
CA THR A 169 2.49 6.80 14.85
C THR A 169 3.53 7.21 15.89
N GLY A 170 4.61 6.45 16.04
CA GLY A 170 5.58 6.61 17.13
C GLY A 170 5.16 5.95 18.45
N SER A 171 3.94 5.39 18.54
CA SER A 171 3.45 4.71 19.75
C SER A 171 2.81 3.37 19.43
N GLY A 172 3.29 2.31 20.09
CA GLY A 172 2.72 0.95 19.97
C GLY A 172 1.32 0.80 20.56
N GLN A 173 0.84 1.81 21.29
CA GLN A 173 -0.49 1.85 21.94
C GLN A 173 -1.49 2.75 21.20
N ALA A 174 -1.11 3.30 20.04
CA ALA A 174 -2.01 4.15 19.27
C ALA A 174 -3.32 3.44 18.90
N ASP A 175 -4.41 4.21 18.84
CA ASP A 175 -5.70 3.71 18.41
C ASP A 175 -5.78 3.58 16.87
N LYS A 176 -6.81 2.89 16.37
CA LYS A 176 -6.98 2.66 14.92
C LYS A 176 -7.23 3.95 14.13
N ALA A 177 -7.88 4.94 14.73
CA ALA A 177 -8.16 6.22 14.06
C ALA A 177 -6.87 7.04 13.87
N GLN A 178 -5.98 7.02 14.86
CA GLN A 178 -4.65 7.61 14.80
C GLN A 178 -3.80 6.95 13.72
N VAL A 179 -3.78 5.62 13.64
CA VAL A 179 -3.08 4.89 12.57
C VAL A 179 -3.63 5.30 11.20
N THR A 180 -4.95 5.29 11.02
CA THR A 180 -5.59 5.69 9.75
C THR A 180 -5.24 7.12 9.35
N THR A 181 -5.28 8.06 10.30
CA THR A 181 -4.92 9.47 10.07
C THR A 181 -3.46 9.59 9.64
N MET A 182 -2.56 8.87 10.31
CA MET A 182 -1.14 8.87 9.97
C MET A 182 -0.88 8.24 8.60
N VAL A 183 -1.48 7.10 8.27
CA VAL A 183 -1.37 6.49 6.93
C VAL A 183 -1.82 7.45 5.85
N THR A 184 -2.98 8.09 6.04
CA THR A 184 -3.53 9.09 5.10
C THR A 184 -2.52 10.22 4.86
N ARG A 185 -1.93 10.75 5.93
CA ARG A 185 -0.95 11.83 5.87
C ARG A 185 0.38 11.39 5.23
N LEU A 186 0.91 10.23 5.62
CA LEU A 186 2.19 9.71 5.17
C LEU A 186 2.19 9.39 3.67
N LEU A 187 1.06 8.90 3.17
CA LEU A 187 0.85 8.58 1.76
C LEU A 187 0.23 9.73 0.95
N ARG A 188 0.05 10.91 1.58
CA ARG A 188 -0.51 12.12 0.95
C ARG A 188 -1.86 11.89 0.28
N MET A 189 -2.70 11.07 0.91
CA MET A 189 -4.02 10.75 0.41
C MET A 189 -4.99 11.92 0.66
N PRO A 190 -5.87 12.26 -0.29
CA PRO A 190 -6.85 13.34 -0.15
C PRO A 190 -7.95 12.99 0.86
N SER A 191 -8.19 11.70 1.06
CA SER A 191 -9.16 11.18 2.02
C SER A 191 -8.65 9.87 2.62
N PRO A 192 -9.11 9.51 3.83
CA PRO A 192 -8.75 8.23 4.44
C PRO A 192 -9.06 7.03 3.54
N PRO A 193 -8.17 6.01 3.49
CA PRO A 193 -8.45 4.78 2.78
C PRO A 193 -9.70 4.12 3.36
N ARG A 194 -10.55 3.64 2.46
CA ARG A 194 -11.75 2.87 2.81
C ARG A 194 -11.71 1.56 2.03
N PRO A 195 -12.08 0.43 2.65
CA PRO A 195 -12.47 0.25 4.05
C PRO A 195 -11.30 0.32 5.08
N ALA A 196 -11.59 0.18 6.38
CA ALA A 196 -10.60 0.25 7.44
C ALA A 196 -9.43 -0.75 7.28
N ASP A 197 -9.69 -1.95 6.76
CA ASP A 197 -8.66 -2.98 6.51
C ASP A 197 -7.60 -2.52 5.49
N ALA A 198 -7.96 -1.58 4.60
CA ALA A 198 -7.00 -0.98 3.68
C ALA A 198 -5.99 -0.08 4.41
N ALA A 199 -6.42 0.62 5.47
CA ALA A 199 -5.52 1.44 6.29
C ALA A 199 -4.50 0.56 7.02
N ASP A 200 -4.95 -0.56 7.58
CA ASP A 200 -4.13 -1.51 8.33
C ASP A 200 -3.09 -2.18 7.39
N ALA A 201 -3.51 -2.59 6.18
CA ALA A 201 -2.60 -3.14 5.18
C ALA A 201 -1.55 -2.13 4.65
N LEU A 202 -1.95 -0.87 4.44
CA LEU A 202 -1.02 0.20 4.07
C LEU A 202 -0.04 0.53 5.20
N ALA A 203 -0.50 0.54 6.46
CA ALA A 203 0.34 0.72 7.64
C ALA A 203 1.41 -0.38 7.74
N LEU A 204 1.04 -1.64 7.47
CA LEU A 204 1.96 -2.77 7.42
C LEU A 204 3.05 -2.59 6.35
N ALA A 205 2.66 -2.17 5.15
CA ALA A 205 3.60 -1.95 4.06
C ALA A 205 4.59 -0.81 4.37
N ILE A 206 4.11 0.30 4.96
CA ILE A 206 4.96 1.41 5.44
C ILE A 206 5.93 0.93 6.54
N CYS A 207 5.39 0.20 7.53
CA CYS A 207 6.18 -0.38 8.62
C CYS A 207 7.33 -1.24 8.06
N HIS A 208 7.04 -2.04 7.03
CA HIS A 208 8.03 -2.88 6.38
C HIS A 208 9.14 -2.10 5.69
N ILE A 209 8.80 -1.07 4.89
CA ILE A 209 9.82 -0.25 4.21
C ILE A 209 10.74 0.42 5.24
N TRP A 210 10.16 1.03 6.27
CA TRP A 210 10.95 1.77 7.26
C TRP A 210 11.81 0.86 8.15
N ARG A 211 11.29 -0.30 8.57
CA ARG A 211 12.06 -1.26 9.38
C ARG A 211 13.05 -2.07 8.54
N GLY A 212 12.74 -2.37 7.29
CA GLY A 212 13.61 -3.10 6.35
C GLY A 212 14.93 -2.37 6.15
N GLY A 213 14.89 -1.05 6.00
CA GLY A 213 16.12 -0.25 5.94
C GLY A 213 16.96 -0.27 7.20
N THR A 214 16.34 -0.19 8.36
CA THR A 214 17.06 -0.28 9.64
C THR A 214 17.79 -1.61 9.75
N ARG A 215 17.13 -2.73 9.40
CA ARG A 215 17.76 -4.05 9.41
C ARG A 215 18.86 -4.18 8.36
N SER A 216 18.67 -3.65 7.16
CA SER A 216 19.70 -3.64 6.11
C SER A 216 20.95 -2.85 6.53
N ARG A 217 20.78 -1.68 7.16
CA ARG A 217 21.91 -0.88 7.67
C ARG A 217 22.67 -1.59 8.79
N LEU A 218 21.95 -2.21 9.74
CA LEU A 218 22.55 -2.98 10.82
C LEU A 218 23.30 -4.21 10.29
N ALA A 219 22.73 -4.93 9.32
CA ALA A 219 23.38 -6.06 8.67
C ALA A 219 24.64 -5.64 7.89
N ALA A 220 24.59 -4.52 7.17
CA ALA A 220 25.75 -3.97 6.46
C ALA A 220 26.88 -3.55 7.42
N ALA A 221 26.54 -2.88 8.53
CA ALA A 221 27.49 -2.50 9.57
C ALA A 221 28.15 -3.73 10.23
N ALA A 222 27.36 -4.74 10.61
CA ALA A 222 27.88 -5.98 11.20
C ALA A 222 28.82 -6.75 10.24
N SER A 223 28.53 -6.72 8.93
CA SER A 223 29.38 -7.34 7.90
C SER A 223 30.65 -6.53 7.62
N ALA A 224 30.62 -5.20 7.75
CA ALA A 224 31.82 -4.36 7.68
C ALA A 224 32.74 -4.61 8.90
N GLN A 225 32.17 -4.70 10.09
CA GLN A 225 32.91 -4.91 11.33
C GLN A 225 33.60 -6.29 11.38
N ARG A 226 32.96 -7.34 10.85
CA ARG A 226 33.58 -8.67 10.67
C ARG A 226 34.74 -8.65 9.67
N ARG A 227 34.65 -7.87 8.59
CA ARG A 227 35.76 -7.71 7.63
C ARG A 227 36.97 -6.99 8.26
N ILE A 228 36.71 -5.97 9.08
CA ILE A 228 37.77 -5.26 9.82
C ILE A 228 38.43 -6.18 10.85
N ALA A 229 37.64 -6.96 11.60
CA ALA A 229 38.16 -7.88 12.61
C ALA A 229 38.90 -9.09 12.02
N GLY A 230 38.51 -9.57 10.83
CA GLY A 230 39.13 -10.71 10.16
C GLY A 230 40.33 -10.39 9.27
N GLY A 231 40.59 -9.10 8.98
CA GLY A 231 41.74 -8.65 8.19
C GLY A 231 42.96 -8.23 9.02
N ALA A 232 42.90 -8.39 10.35
CA ALA A 232 43.97 -8.07 11.28
C ALA A 232 44.73 -9.31 11.80
N ALA A 233 44.58 -10.46 11.12
CA ALA A 233 45.24 -11.72 11.42
C ALA A 233 46.29 -12.06 10.35
#